data_AF-A0A9P1KCE5-F1
#
_entry.id   AF-A0A9P1KCE5-F1
#
_cell.length_a   1.000
_cell.length_b   1.000
_cell.length_c   1.000
_cell.angle_alpha   90.00
_cell.angle_beta   90.00
_cell.angle_gamma   90.00
#
_symmetry.space_group_name_H-M   'P 1'
#
loop_
_entity.id
_entity.type
_entity.pdbx_description
1 polymer ?
#
loop_
_entity_poly.entity_id
_entity_poly.type
_entity_poly.pdbx_seq_one_letter_code
_entity_poly.pdbx_strand_id
1 'polypeptide(L)'
;MKIKVQNLGVIKQAELELGDLTIICGENNSGKTYVTYALFGFLATWRDGFEVEIANDIIDQILNQGLATINLLTDIDSPEKILSQASEAYADSLGEIFGTNRARFAQTTFEVFLDLNRDFVNHSYETHIGASGSDQQIFSLIKPVNSPELTVTLLAAKENIDFPRQIIKKIISDSIKNILFSRFFPRPFIASSERTGTAIFRKELNFARNRLLDELSQVEGEKDRFKLLFSRGYEDYALPIRTNVEFLRNLEAISKRNSQLSEIKSGILDDFDDIIGGRYVVTKNDELYYIPTGNKKAQLTMDESSSAVRSLLDIGFYLKHIAQRGELLIIDEPELNLHPENQRRIARLIARLINSGIKVLITTHSDYIVKELNTLIMLNSDKPHIQEIAQQAGYQPDEILDASRVKVYIAEEALVQLPGKSRRSRCQTLTVATITPDFGMEISSFDTAIEAMNKIQEAIVWGEGF
;
A
#
# COMPACT_ATOMS: atom_id res chain seq x y z
N MET A 1 -10.92 -4.54 6.82
CA MET A 1 -11.06 -5.01 5.42
C MET A 1 -10.46 -6.39 5.35
N LYS A 2 -11.21 -7.36 4.85
CA LYS A 2 -10.73 -8.73 4.61
C LYS A 2 -10.70 -9.00 3.11
N ILE A 3 -9.73 -9.77 2.66
CA ILE A 3 -9.54 -10.17 1.27
C ILE A 3 -9.46 -11.69 1.24
N LYS A 4 -10.07 -12.29 0.23
CA LYS A 4 -9.91 -13.70 -0.10
C LYS A 4 -9.45 -13.81 -1.54
N VAL A 5 -8.46 -14.65 -1.77
CA VAL A 5 -7.91 -14.92 -3.10
C VAL A 5 -7.86 -16.41 -3.37
N GLN A 6 -8.06 -16.80 -4.63
CA GLN A 6 -7.87 -18.18 -5.09
C GLN A 6 -7.07 -18.18 -6.39
N ASN A 7 -6.20 -19.19 -6.56
CA ASN A 7 -5.34 -19.37 -7.73
C ASN A 7 -4.55 -18.10 -8.11
N LEU A 8 -3.99 -17.39 -7.12
CA LEU A 8 -3.15 -16.23 -7.34
C LEU A 8 -1.67 -16.64 -7.39
N GLY A 9 -1.16 -16.89 -8.59
CA GLY A 9 0.19 -17.42 -8.78
C GLY A 9 0.36 -18.78 -8.11
N VAL A 10 1.29 -18.90 -7.17
CA VAL A 10 1.51 -20.13 -6.39
C VAL A 10 0.44 -20.36 -5.32
N ILE A 11 -0.21 -19.30 -4.84
CA ILE A 11 -1.24 -19.37 -3.79
C ILE A 11 -2.50 -20.01 -4.36
N LYS A 12 -2.89 -21.18 -3.82
CA LYS A 12 -4.13 -21.86 -4.22
C LYS A 12 -5.34 -21.22 -3.60
N GLN A 13 -5.24 -20.84 -2.33
CA GLN A 13 -6.24 -20.09 -1.60
C GLN A 13 -5.54 -19.32 -0.49
N ALA A 14 -5.98 -18.11 -0.20
CA ALA A 14 -5.57 -17.38 0.99
C ALA A 14 -6.66 -16.42 1.44
N GLU A 15 -6.66 -16.12 2.73
CA GLU A 15 -7.54 -15.15 3.34
C GLU A 15 -6.72 -14.26 4.28
N LEU A 16 -6.87 -12.96 4.15
CA LEU A 16 -6.09 -11.97 4.88
C LEU A 16 -6.99 -10.81 5.30
N GLU A 17 -6.78 -10.32 6.51
CA GLU A 17 -7.42 -9.13 7.08
C GLU A 17 -6.34 -8.09 7.35
N LEU A 18 -6.58 -6.84 6.93
CA LEU A 18 -5.69 -5.74 7.27
C LEU A 18 -5.91 -5.28 8.71
N GLY A 19 -4.86 -5.46 9.52
CA GLY A 19 -4.70 -4.79 10.82
C GLY A 19 -4.08 -3.40 10.65
N ASP A 20 -3.70 -2.78 11.78
CA ASP A 20 -2.85 -1.59 11.71
C ASP A 20 -1.43 -2.00 11.32
N LEU A 21 -0.91 -3.09 11.92
CA LEU A 21 0.26 -3.81 11.43
C LEU A 21 -0.18 -5.13 10.81
N THR A 22 0.18 -5.35 9.55
CA THR A 22 -0.03 -6.62 8.86
C THR A 22 1.32 -7.19 8.44
N ILE A 23 1.62 -8.43 8.83
CA ILE A 23 2.89 -9.09 8.54
C ILE A 23 2.62 -10.35 7.72
N ILE A 24 3.32 -10.50 6.60
CA ILE A 24 3.32 -11.73 5.81
C ILE A 24 4.74 -12.32 5.86
N CYS A 25 4.91 -13.38 6.63
CA CYS A 25 6.17 -14.10 6.80
C CYS A 25 6.22 -15.36 5.92
N GLY A 26 7.40 -15.91 5.68
CA GLY A 26 7.56 -17.22 5.04
C GLY A 26 8.74 -17.27 4.09
N GLU A 27 9.02 -18.45 3.54
CA GLU A 27 10.16 -18.67 2.65
C GLU A 27 10.05 -17.90 1.32
N ASN A 28 11.14 -17.82 0.58
CA ASN A 28 11.12 -17.30 -0.79
C ASN A 28 10.24 -18.18 -1.68
N ASN A 29 9.65 -17.58 -2.71
CA ASN A 29 8.75 -18.26 -3.66
C ASN A 29 7.42 -18.79 -3.07
N SER A 30 7.08 -18.40 -1.84
CA SER A 30 5.83 -18.82 -1.16
C SER A 30 4.58 -18.01 -1.53
N GLY A 31 4.72 -16.97 -2.35
CA GLY A 31 3.60 -16.15 -2.85
C GLY A 31 3.34 -14.84 -2.09
N LYS A 32 4.20 -14.43 -1.15
CA LYS A 32 4.09 -13.17 -0.40
C LYS A 32 3.94 -11.94 -1.31
N THR A 33 4.81 -11.81 -2.32
CA THR A 33 4.78 -10.71 -3.29
C THR A 33 3.51 -10.73 -4.13
N TYR A 34 2.98 -11.91 -4.49
CA TYR A 34 1.72 -12.03 -5.22
C TYR A 34 0.55 -11.43 -4.42
N VAL A 35 0.40 -11.83 -3.17
CA VAL A 35 -0.69 -11.30 -2.31
C VAL A 35 -0.53 -9.80 -2.10
N THR A 36 0.70 -9.36 -1.83
CA THR A 36 1.02 -7.94 -1.59
C THR A 36 0.74 -7.08 -2.82
N TYR A 37 1.14 -7.53 -4.01
CA TYR A 37 0.94 -6.79 -5.26
C TYR A 37 -0.53 -6.77 -5.67
N ALA A 38 -1.25 -7.88 -5.50
CA ALA A 38 -2.69 -7.93 -5.76
C ALA A 38 -3.47 -7.02 -4.80
N LEU A 39 -3.08 -6.94 -3.53
CA LEU A 39 -3.69 -6.02 -2.58
C LEU A 39 -3.37 -4.55 -2.92
N PHE A 40 -2.10 -4.25 -3.18
CA PHE A 40 -1.69 -2.90 -3.59
C PHE A 40 -2.44 -2.44 -4.83
N GLY A 41 -2.52 -3.29 -5.86
CA GLY A 41 -3.20 -2.99 -7.11
C GLY A 41 -4.66 -2.61 -6.87
N PHE A 42 -5.39 -3.40 -6.07
CA PHE A 42 -6.78 -3.12 -5.75
C PHE A 42 -6.92 -1.76 -5.06
N LEU A 43 -6.14 -1.49 -4.02
CA LEU A 43 -6.19 -0.22 -3.29
C LEU A 43 -5.74 0.98 -4.13
N ALA A 44 -4.84 0.76 -5.09
CA ALA A 44 -4.36 1.81 -5.99
C ALA A 44 -5.38 2.14 -7.09
N THR A 45 -6.17 1.16 -7.54
CA THR A 45 -7.02 1.31 -8.73
C THR A 45 -8.51 1.27 -8.45
N TRP A 46 -9.00 0.97 -7.24
CA TRP A 46 -10.44 0.81 -6.96
C TRP A 46 -11.30 2.01 -7.39
N ARG A 47 -10.73 3.23 -7.37
CA ARG A 47 -11.44 4.43 -7.85
C ARG A 47 -11.65 4.42 -9.36
N ASP A 48 -10.70 3.91 -10.12
CA ASP A 48 -10.77 3.85 -11.59
C ASP A 48 -11.31 2.50 -12.10
N GLY A 49 -11.23 1.46 -11.28
CA GLY A 49 -11.40 0.06 -11.70
C GLY A 49 -12.84 -0.40 -11.92
N PHE A 50 -13.86 0.33 -11.44
CA PHE A 50 -15.26 -0.02 -11.68
C PHE A 50 -16.20 1.19 -11.61
N GLU A 51 -17.37 1.05 -12.24
CA GLU A 51 -18.40 2.09 -12.37
C GLU A 51 -19.65 1.72 -11.57
N VAL A 52 -20.25 2.71 -10.89
CA VAL A 52 -21.61 2.60 -10.36
C VAL A 52 -22.58 3.01 -11.46
N GLU A 53 -23.51 2.12 -11.80
CA GLU A 53 -24.51 2.41 -12.82
C GLU A 53 -25.44 3.53 -12.36
N ILE A 54 -25.53 4.60 -13.17
CA ILE A 54 -26.42 5.73 -12.92
C ILE A 54 -27.51 5.74 -13.99
N ALA A 55 -28.76 5.76 -13.51
CA ALA A 55 -29.94 5.78 -14.35
C ALA A 55 -30.00 7.06 -15.21
N ASN A 56 -30.47 6.93 -16.45
CA ASN A 56 -30.44 8.04 -17.42
C ASN A 56 -31.38 9.19 -17.06
N ASP A 57 -32.48 8.89 -16.36
CA ASP A 57 -33.44 9.87 -15.86
C ASP A 57 -32.81 10.84 -14.84
N ILE A 58 -31.91 10.36 -13.97
CA ILE A 58 -31.13 11.22 -13.07
C ILE A 58 -30.27 12.20 -13.88
N ILE A 59 -29.61 11.71 -14.93
CA ILE A 59 -28.78 12.55 -15.80
C ILE A 59 -29.63 13.59 -16.53
N ASP A 60 -30.81 13.18 -17.01
CA ASP A 60 -31.75 14.08 -17.68
C ASP A 60 -32.32 15.14 -16.74
N GLN A 61 -32.53 14.82 -15.45
CA GLN A 61 -32.91 15.81 -14.43
C GLN A 61 -31.80 16.86 -14.23
N ILE A 62 -30.54 16.43 -14.11
CA ILE A 62 -29.41 17.35 -13.96
C ILE A 62 -29.28 18.27 -15.17
N LEU A 63 -29.37 17.73 -16.39
CA LEU A 63 -29.21 18.52 -17.62
C LEU A 63 -30.38 19.49 -17.85
N ASN A 64 -31.62 19.08 -17.55
CA ASN A 64 -32.80 19.90 -17.82
C ASN A 64 -33.14 20.88 -16.68
N GLN A 65 -33.01 20.44 -15.43
CA GLN A 65 -33.44 21.17 -14.23
C GLN A 65 -32.28 21.78 -13.46
N GLY A 66 -31.04 21.33 -13.71
CA GLY A 66 -29.83 21.78 -13.01
C GLY A 66 -29.59 21.08 -11.67
N LEU A 67 -30.45 20.13 -11.29
CA LEU A 67 -30.41 19.45 -10.00
C LEU A 67 -30.99 18.05 -10.12
N ALA A 68 -30.39 17.08 -9.42
CA ALA A 68 -31.04 15.80 -9.10
C ALA A 68 -30.66 15.37 -7.68
N THR A 69 -31.51 14.54 -7.08
CA THR A 69 -31.23 13.90 -5.79
C THR A 69 -31.21 12.39 -5.98
N ILE A 70 -30.19 11.74 -5.45
CA ILE A 70 -29.97 10.30 -5.57
C ILE A 70 -30.02 9.71 -4.17
N ASN A 71 -30.96 8.81 -3.92
CA ASN A 71 -31.02 8.06 -2.68
C ASN A 71 -30.10 6.83 -2.77
N LEU A 72 -29.01 6.85 -2.00
CA LEU A 72 -27.98 5.82 -2.03
C LEU A 72 -28.44 4.45 -1.50
N LEU A 73 -29.66 4.34 -0.96
CA LEU A 73 -30.25 3.08 -0.51
C LEU A 73 -31.21 2.45 -1.52
N THR A 74 -31.78 3.24 -2.44
CA THR A 74 -32.84 2.77 -3.36
C THR A 74 -32.51 2.96 -4.83
N ASP A 75 -31.73 3.98 -5.17
CA ASP A 75 -31.55 4.42 -6.57
C ASP A 75 -30.27 3.85 -7.20
N ILE A 76 -29.47 3.12 -6.40
CA ILE A 76 -28.27 2.42 -6.84
C ILE A 76 -28.29 0.98 -6.32
N ASP A 77 -27.45 0.14 -6.92
CA ASP A 77 -27.19 -1.20 -6.40
C ASP A 77 -26.67 -1.16 -4.96
N SER A 78 -26.99 -2.20 -4.18
CA SER A 78 -26.50 -2.32 -2.80
C SER A 78 -24.97 -2.26 -2.75
N PRO A 79 -24.35 -1.61 -1.75
CA PRO A 79 -22.90 -1.52 -1.60
C PRO A 79 -22.17 -2.87 -1.69
N GLU A 80 -22.78 -3.94 -1.19
CA GLU A 80 -22.27 -5.31 -1.25
C GLU A 80 -22.20 -5.83 -2.69
N LYS A 81 -23.25 -5.61 -3.48
CA LYS A 81 -23.30 -5.99 -4.91
C LYS A 81 -22.28 -5.20 -5.72
N ILE A 82 -22.16 -3.90 -5.48
CA ILE A 82 -21.15 -3.04 -6.13
C ILE A 82 -19.74 -3.56 -5.83
N LEU A 83 -19.46 -3.88 -4.56
CA LEU A 83 -18.14 -4.41 -4.15
C LEU A 83 -17.85 -5.80 -4.73
N SER A 84 -18.87 -6.66 -4.86
CA SER A 84 -18.73 -7.97 -5.51
C SER A 84 -18.35 -7.82 -6.98
N GLN A 85 -19.08 -6.97 -7.72
CA GLN A 85 -18.79 -6.68 -9.12
C GLN A 85 -17.41 -6.05 -9.31
N ALA A 86 -17.02 -5.14 -8.41
CA ALA A 86 -15.70 -4.54 -8.38
C ALA A 86 -14.59 -5.59 -8.21
N SER A 87 -14.81 -6.55 -7.32
CA SER A 87 -13.84 -7.61 -7.02
C SER A 87 -13.66 -8.54 -8.23
N GLU A 88 -14.76 -8.88 -8.92
CA GLU A 88 -14.75 -9.65 -10.17
C GLU A 88 -14.00 -8.91 -11.28
N ALA A 89 -14.36 -7.64 -11.53
CA ALA A 89 -13.69 -6.82 -12.54
C ALA A 89 -12.20 -6.63 -12.25
N TYR A 90 -11.84 -6.49 -10.97
CA TYR A 90 -10.44 -6.39 -10.56
C TYR A 90 -9.65 -7.66 -10.85
N ALA A 91 -10.24 -8.85 -10.64
CA ALA A 91 -9.58 -10.11 -10.96
C ALA A 91 -9.17 -10.20 -12.45
N ASP A 92 -10.03 -9.72 -13.36
CA ASP A 92 -9.74 -9.65 -14.80
C ASP A 92 -8.59 -8.67 -15.13
N SER A 93 -8.40 -7.64 -14.31
CA SER A 93 -7.34 -6.64 -14.46
C SER A 93 -5.96 -7.09 -13.95
N LEU A 94 -5.88 -8.22 -13.22
CA LEU A 94 -4.62 -8.66 -12.58
C LEU A 94 -3.46 -8.85 -13.56
N GLY A 95 -3.74 -9.20 -14.83
CA GLY A 95 -2.69 -9.25 -15.85
C GLY A 95 -1.94 -7.92 -15.97
N GLU A 96 -2.67 -6.80 -15.99
CA GLU A 96 -2.10 -5.45 -16.07
C GLU A 96 -1.40 -5.05 -14.77
N ILE A 97 -1.99 -5.39 -13.62
CA ILE A 97 -1.40 -5.13 -12.30
C ILE A 97 -0.03 -5.80 -12.17
N PHE A 98 0.14 -6.99 -12.74
CA PHE A 98 1.40 -7.74 -12.69
C PHE A 98 2.31 -7.52 -13.90
N GLY A 99 1.93 -6.67 -14.88
CA GLY A 99 2.71 -6.46 -16.10
C GLY A 99 2.87 -7.75 -16.92
N THR A 100 1.82 -8.58 -17.00
CA THR A 100 1.88 -9.90 -17.65
C THR A 100 0.60 -10.22 -18.42
N ASN A 101 0.60 -11.33 -19.15
CA ASN A 101 -0.55 -11.76 -19.93
C ASN A 101 -1.74 -12.11 -19.02
N ARG A 102 -2.91 -11.54 -19.31
CA ARG A 102 -4.19 -11.78 -18.59
C ARG A 102 -4.52 -13.28 -18.46
N ALA A 103 -4.13 -14.11 -19.43
CA ALA A 103 -4.35 -15.55 -19.40
C ALA A 103 -3.73 -16.24 -18.15
N ARG A 104 -2.69 -15.66 -17.53
CA ARG A 104 -2.10 -16.20 -16.29
C ARG A 104 -3.03 -16.15 -15.08
N PHE A 105 -3.98 -15.22 -15.06
CA PHE A 105 -4.92 -15.02 -13.96
C PHE A 105 -6.36 -15.41 -14.32
N ALA A 106 -6.58 -16.12 -15.45
CA ALA A 106 -7.91 -16.48 -15.92
C ALA A 106 -8.73 -17.37 -14.95
N GLN A 107 -8.07 -18.02 -13.99
CA GLN A 107 -8.69 -18.84 -12.95
C GLN A 107 -8.61 -18.20 -11.56
N THR A 108 -8.09 -16.97 -11.48
CA THR A 108 -7.90 -16.27 -10.22
C THR A 108 -9.21 -15.65 -9.79
N THR A 109 -9.55 -15.82 -8.51
CA THR A 109 -10.60 -15.01 -7.88
C THR A 109 -9.97 -14.08 -6.86
N PHE A 110 -10.52 -12.89 -6.76
CA PHE A 110 -10.17 -11.88 -5.78
C PHE A 110 -11.48 -11.35 -5.22
N GLU A 111 -11.66 -11.40 -3.90
CA GLU A 111 -12.89 -11.00 -3.22
C GLU A 111 -12.54 -10.09 -2.05
N VAL A 112 -13.22 -8.95 -1.95
CA VAL A 112 -13.07 -8.00 -0.83
C VAL A 112 -14.31 -8.01 0.03
N PHE A 113 -14.11 -8.13 1.33
CA PHE A 113 -15.15 -8.10 2.35
C PHE A 113 -14.96 -6.88 3.25
N LEU A 114 -16.04 -6.10 3.35
CA LEU A 114 -16.14 -4.93 4.20
C LEU A 114 -17.33 -5.08 5.13
N ASP A 115 -17.18 -4.63 6.36
CA ASP A 115 -18.29 -4.44 7.27
C ASP A 115 -18.93 -3.08 7.00
N LEU A 116 -19.86 -3.04 6.05
CA LEU A 116 -20.36 -1.78 5.49
C LEU A 116 -21.35 -1.06 6.42
N ASN A 117 -22.07 -1.80 7.28
CA ASN A 117 -23.04 -1.33 8.31
C ASN A 117 -23.99 -0.16 7.92
N ARG A 118 -24.05 0.21 6.64
CA ARG A 118 -24.66 1.45 6.11
C ARG A 118 -24.23 2.73 6.85
N ASP A 119 -23.03 2.75 7.43
CA ASP A 119 -22.54 3.87 8.24
C ASP A 119 -22.31 5.17 7.42
N PHE A 120 -22.29 5.06 6.08
CA PHE A 120 -22.21 6.23 5.20
C PHE A 120 -23.36 7.24 5.43
N VAL A 121 -24.51 6.81 5.95
CA VAL A 121 -25.63 7.70 6.30
C VAL A 121 -25.22 8.71 7.37
N ASN A 122 -24.39 8.30 8.33
CA ASN A 122 -23.99 9.10 9.49
C ASN A 122 -22.87 10.12 9.18
N HIS A 123 -22.42 10.20 7.93
CA HIS A 123 -21.27 11.02 7.54
C HIS A 123 -21.67 12.00 6.45
N SER A 124 -21.20 13.24 6.50
CA SER A 124 -21.39 14.17 5.39
C SER A 124 -20.37 13.92 4.28
N TYR A 125 -20.74 14.30 3.07
CA TYR A 125 -19.84 14.35 1.92
C TYR A 125 -20.12 15.63 1.14
N GLU A 126 -19.06 16.30 0.69
CA GLU A 126 -19.14 17.48 -0.14
C GLU A 126 -17.97 17.48 -1.11
N THR A 127 -18.26 17.69 -2.40
CA THR A 127 -17.24 17.94 -3.41
C THR A 127 -17.73 18.95 -4.43
N HIS A 128 -16.80 19.75 -4.94
CA HIS A 128 -17.02 20.75 -5.97
C HIS A 128 -16.07 20.47 -7.13
N ILE A 129 -16.61 20.43 -8.34
CA ILE A 129 -15.85 20.13 -9.56
C ILE A 129 -15.88 21.35 -10.44
N GLY A 130 -14.71 21.93 -10.73
CA GLY A 130 -14.55 23.10 -11.58
C GLY A 130 -13.67 22.85 -12.80
N ALA A 131 -13.58 23.84 -13.69
CA ALA A 131 -12.63 23.78 -14.81
C ALA A 131 -11.20 24.01 -14.30
N SER A 132 -10.24 23.27 -14.85
CA SER A 132 -8.83 23.42 -14.49
C SER A 132 -8.34 24.84 -14.80
N GLY A 133 -7.85 25.56 -13.78
CA GLY A 133 -7.32 26.92 -13.93
C GLY A 133 -8.33 28.06 -13.80
N SER A 134 -9.58 27.79 -13.40
CA SER A 134 -10.56 28.83 -13.04
C SER A 134 -11.23 28.55 -11.68
N ASP A 135 -11.68 29.61 -11.00
CA ASP A 135 -12.48 29.49 -9.76
C ASP A 135 -13.95 29.10 -10.05
N GLN A 136 -14.29 28.83 -11.31
CA GLN A 136 -15.66 28.44 -11.70
C GLN A 136 -15.93 26.98 -11.36
N GLN A 137 -16.84 26.78 -10.43
CA GLN A 137 -17.42 25.48 -10.10
C GLN A 137 -18.50 25.12 -11.13
N ILE A 138 -18.43 23.90 -11.64
CA ILE A 138 -19.35 23.32 -12.62
C ILE A 138 -20.36 22.42 -11.93
N PHE A 139 -19.90 21.52 -11.04
CA PHE A 139 -20.78 20.64 -10.26
C PHE A 139 -20.54 20.82 -8.77
N SER A 140 -21.61 20.70 -7.99
CA SER A 140 -21.58 20.56 -6.54
C SER A 140 -22.32 19.29 -6.16
N LEU A 141 -21.69 18.42 -5.38
CA LEU A 141 -22.29 17.18 -4.89
C LEU A 141 -22.23 17.17 -3.37
N ILE A 142 -23.40 17.12 -2.72
CA ILE A 142 -23.52 17.27 -1.26
C ILE A 142 -24.41 16.16 -0.72
N LYS A 143 -23.91 15.46 0.30
CA LYS A 143 -24.67 14.52 1.15
C LYS A 143 -24.61 15.01 2.59
N PRO A 144 -25.73 15.38 3.24
CA PRO A 144 -25.70 15.79 4.64
C PRO A 144 -25.54 14.60 5.60
N VAL A 145 -25.22 14.92 6.86
CA VAL A 145 -25.22 13.95 7.97
C VAL A 145 -26.63 13.42 8.20
N ASN A 146 -26.77 12.15 8.57
CA ASN A 146 -28.05 11.47 8.83
C ASN A 146 -29.01 11.41 7.63
N SER A 147 -28.48 11.48 6.41
CA SER A 147 -29.26 11.34 5.18
C SER A 147 -28.59 10.39 4.19
N PRO A 148 -29.36 9.52 3.50
CA PRO A 148 -28.86 8.73 2.38
C PRO A 148 -28.89 9.51 1.05
N GLU A 149 -29.36 10.77 1.03
CA GLU A 149 -29.57 11.53 -0.20
C GLU A 149 -28.31 12.30 -0.61
N LEU A 150 -27.84 12.03 -1.81
CA LEU A 150 -26.81 12.79 -2.50
C LEU A 150 -27.47 13.77 -3.46
N THR A 151 -27.32 15.06 -3.19
CA THR A 151 -27.80 16.13 -4.08
C THR A 151 -26.69 16.50 -5.06
N VAL A 152 -26.99 16.48 -6.36
CA VAL A 152 -26.09 16.82 -7.46
C VAL A 152 -26.61 18.06 -8.16
N THR A 153 -25.84 19.15 -8.11
CA THR A 153 -26.21 20.45 -8.68
C THR A 153 -25.24 20.81 -9.81
N LEU A 154 -25.78 21.19 -10.97
CA LEU A 154 -25.04 21.81 -12.07
C LEU A 154 -25.02 23.33 -11.86
N LEU A 155 -23.86 23.87 -11.52
CA LEU A 155 -23.62 25.28 -11.20
C LEU A 155 -23.25 26.13 -12.42
N ALA A 156 -22.83 25.51 -13.53
CA ALA A 156 -22.56 26.23 -14.76
C ALA A 156 -23.84 26.94 -15.24
N ALA A 157 -23.79 28.27 -15.33
CA ALA A 157 -24.84 29.06 -15.95
C ALA A 157 -25.14 28.47 -17.35
N LYS A 158 -26.42 28.44 -17.74
CA LYS A 158 -26.98 27.86 -18.98
C LYS A 158 -26.39 28.39 -20.31
N GLU A 159 -25.18 28.94 -20.33
CA GLU A 159 -24.48 29.32 -21.55
C GLU A 159 -23.79 28.09 -22.18
N ASN A 160 -24.54 27.38 -23.02
CA ASN A 160 -24.06 26.54 -24.14
C ASN A 160 -22.91 25.54 -23.89
N ILE A 161 -22.69 25.03 -22.67
CA ILE A 161 -21.79 23.87 -22.47
C ILE A 161 -22.62 22.60 -22.46
N ASP A 162 -22.61 21.87 -23.58
CA ASP A 162 -23.15 20.52 -23.66
C ASP A 162 -22.17 19.56 -22.97
N PHE A 163 -22.51 19.12 -21.76
CA PHE A 163 -21.69 18.16 -21.02
C PHE A 163 -21.97 16.74 -21.52
N PRO A 164 -20.95 16.01 -22.01
CA PRO A 164 -21.12 14.62 -22.38
C PRO A 164 -21.68 13.82 -21.20
N ARG A 165 -22.80 13.13 -21.42
CA ARG A 165 -23.49 12.31 -20.39
C ARG A 165 -22.53 11.39 -19.63
N GLN A 166 -21.52 10.86 -20.31
CA GLN A 166 -20.51 9.98 -19.70
C GLN A 166 -19.66 10.67 -18.63
N ILE A 167 -19.35 11.95 -18.80
CA ILE A 167 -18.60 12.72 -17.80
C ILE A 167 -19.45 12.92 -16.55
N ILE A 168 -20.74 13.24 -16.72
CA ILE A 168 -21.69 13.39 -15.60
C ILE A 168 -21.82 12.07 -14.85
N LYS A 169 -22.01 10.95 -15.57
CA LYS A 169 -22.06 9.61 -14.96
C LYS A 169 -20.79 9.30 -14.17
N LYS A 170 -19.62 9.57 -14.74
CA LYS A 170 -18.33 9.35 -14.07
C LYS A 170 -18.22 10.18 -12.78
N ILE A 171 -18.55 11.47 -12.82
CA ILE A 171 -18.53 12.37 -11.66
C ILE A 171 -19.41 11.84 -10.51
N ILE A 172 -20.63 11.42 -10.84
CA ILE A 172 -21.59 10.89 -9.86
C ILE A 172 -21.08 9.55 -9.32
N SER A 173 -20.69 8.64 -10.20
CA SER A 173 -20.12 7.33 -9.86
C SER A 173 -18.92 7.46 -8.92
N ASP A 174 -17.98 8.36 -9.21
CA ASP A 174 -16.80 8.61 -8.37
C ASP A 174 -17.18 9.16 -7.00
N SER A 175 -18.18 10.03 -6.93
CA SER A 175 -18.68 10.56 -5.67
C SER A 175 -19.38 9.50 -4.83
N ILE A 176 -20.23 8.66 -5.44
CA ILE A 176 -20.87 7.54 -4.75
C ILE A 176 -19.83 6.55 -4.24
N LYS A 177 -18.84 6.18 -5.06
CA LYS A 177 -17.72 5.32 -4.65
C LYS A 177 -16.98 5.90 -3.44
N ASN A 178 -16.70 7.20 -3.44
CA ASN A 178 -16.05 7.86 -2.30
C ASN A 178 -16.93 7.81 -1.03
N ILE A 179 -18.23 8.08 -1.14
CA ILE A 179 -19.16 8.03 -0.02
C ILE A 179 -19.22 6.62 0.58
N LEU A 180 -19.31 5.60 -0.26
CA LEU A 180 -19.52 4.21 0.18
C LEU A 180 -18.25 3.55 0.69
N PHE A 181 -17.09 3.79 0.06
CA PHE A 181 -15.92 2.91 0.23
C PHE A 181 -14.64 3.60 0.71
N SER A 182 -14.48 4.92 0.54
CA SER A 182 -13.19 5.59 0.79
C SER A 182 -12.66 5.43 2.23
N ARG A 183 -13.57 5.30 3.21
CA ARG A 183 -13.24 5.12 4.63
C ARG A 183 -12.66 3.74 4.94
N PHE A 184 -12.91 2.76 4.08
CA PHE A 184 -12.44 1.39 4.25
C PHE A 184 -11.15 1.10 3.49
N PHE A 185 -10.87 1.88 2.44
CA PHE A 185 -9.73 1.67 1.54
C PHE A 185 -8.64 2.72 1.81
N PRO A 186 -7.61 2.37 2.62
CA PRO A 186 -6.51 3.29 2.87
C PRO A 186 -5.74 3.55 1.57
N ARG A 187 -5.22 4.77 1.43
CA ARG A 187 -4.34 5.09 0.31
C ARG A 187 -3.03 4.32 0.46
N PRO A 188 -2.63 3.49 -0.52
CA PRO A 188 -1.42 2.70 -0.41
C PRO A 188 -0.20 3.49 -0.88
N PHE A 189 0.92 3.30 -0.19
CA PHE A 189 2.28 3.58 -0.68
C PHE A 189 3.07 2.28 -0.63
N ILE A 190 3.94 2.02 -1.62
CA ILE A 190 4.74 0.79 -1.65
C ILE A 190 6.23 1.05 -1.87
N ALA A 191 7.04 0.49 -0.96
CA ALA A 191 8.48 0.31 -1.10
C ALA A 191 8.71 -1.15 -1.54
N SER A 192 8.88 -1.38 -2.84
CA SER A 192 9.07 -2.73 -3.39
C SER A 192 10.46 -3.28 -3.07
N SER A 193 10.68 -4.58 -3.28
CA SER A 193 12.00 -5.22 -3.14
C SER A 193 13.03 -4.67 -4.16
N GLU A 194 12.57 -4.19 -5.31
CA GLU A 194 13.41 -3.61 -6.37
C GLU A 194 13.91 -2.18 -6.08
N ARG A 195 13.51 -1.59 -4.94
CA ARG A 195 13.80 -0.18 -4.59
C ARG A 195 15.28 0.21 -4.61
N THR A 196 16.17 -0.75 -4.36
CA THR A 196 17.63 -0.50 -4.42
C THR A 196 18.09 -0.22 -5.85
N GLY A 197 17.60 -1.00 -6.82
CA GLY A 197 17.95 -0.83 -8.24
C GLY A 197 17.34 0.44 -8.83
N THR A 198 16.08 0.73 -8.48
CA THR A 198 15.37 1.92 -8.96
C THR A 198 15.98 3.23 -8.42
N ALA A 199 16.54 3.22 -7.20
CA ALA A 199 17.26 4.35 -6.64
C ALA A 199 18.57 4.67 -7.40
N ILE A 200 19.27 3.66 -7.90
CA ILE A 200 20.52 3.81 -8.66
C ILE A 200 20.22 4.34 -10.07
N PHE A 201 19.38 3.63 -10.83
CA PHE A 201 19.14 3.93 -12.25
C PHE A 201 18.10 5.04 -12.50
N ARG A 202 17.81 5.84 -11.48
CA ARG A 202 16.75 6.84 -11.50
C ARG A 202 16.93 7.88 -12.61
N LYS A 203 18.18 8.28 -12.88
CA LYS A 203 18.53 9.26 -13.93
C LYS A 203 18.42 8.63 -15.32
N GLU A 204 18.88 7.39 -15.50
CA GLU A 204 18.80 6.60 -16.74
C GLU A 204 17.35 6.31 -17.14
N LEU A 205 16.49 6.01 -16.16
CA LEU A 205 15.05 5.83 -16.37
C LEU A 205 14.38 7.13 -16.86
N ASN A 206 14.88 8.31 -16.46
CA ASN A 206 14.42 9.58 -17.01
C ASN A 206 14.82 9.77 -18.47
N PHE A 207 16.04 9.37 -18.84
CA PHE A 207 16.52 9.45 -20.22
C PHE A 207 15.73 8.56 -21.19
N ALA A 208 15.34 7.34 -20.77
CA ALA A 208 14.50 6.46 -21.58
C ALA A 208 13.14 7.11 -21.92
N ARG A 209 12.49 7.78 -20.97
CA ARG A 209 11.23 8.52 -21.21
C ARG A 209 11.45 9.72 -22.13
N ASN A 210 12.52 10.50 -21.91
CA ASN A 210 12.76 11.67 -22.75
C ASN A 210 13.03 11.28 -24.21
N ARG A 211 13.75 10.17 -24.44
CA ARG A 211 13.90 9.59 -25.78
C ARG A 211 12.56 9.17 -26.39
N LEU A 212 11.68 8.52 -25.61
CA LEU A 212 10.32 8.19 -26.05
C LEU A 212 9.50 9.45 -26.40
N LEU A 213 9.62 10.52 -25.61
CA LEU A 213 8.96 11.81 -25.89
C LEU A 213 9.52 12.48 -27.15
N ASP A 214 10.83 12.40 -27.37
CA ASP A 214 11.48 12.90 -28.59
C ASP A 214 11.04 12.09 -29.81
N GLU A 215 10.95 10.76 -29.71
CA GLU A 215 10.41 9.88 -30.76
C GLU A 215 8.92 10.21 -31.05
N LEU A 216 8.11 10.43 -30.02
CA LEU A 216 6.70 10.84 -30.14
C LEU A 216 6.54 12.21 -30.83
N SER A 217 7.49 13.12 -30.64
CA SER A 217 7.50 14.42 -31.31
C SER A 217 7.77 14.32 -32.81
N GLN A 218 8.36 13.21 -33.27
CA GLN A 218 8.68 12.93 -34.67
C GLN A 218 7.62 12.08 -35.39
N VAL A 219 6.61 11.57 -34.69
CA VAL A 219 5.54 10.74 -35.27
C VAL A 219 4.38 11.65 -35.73
N GLU A 220 4.09 11.62 -37.04
CA GLU A 220 2.92 12.28 -37.62
C GLU A 220 1.65 11.46 -37.39
N GLY A 221 0.60 12.10 -36.87
CA GLY A 221 -0.71 11.47 -36.65
C GLY A 221 -1.02 11.19 -35.18
N GLU A 222 -2.18 11.68 -34.73
CA GLU A 222 -2.60 11.62 -33.33
C GLU A 222 -2.79 10.18 -32.83
N LYS A 223 -3.37 9.30 -33.66
CA LYS A 223 -3.57 7.87 -33.36
C LYS A 223 -2.27 7.08 -33.20
N ASP A 224 -1.23 7.40 -33.98
CA ASP A 224 0.06 6.69 -33.91
C ASP A 224 0.90 7.17 -32.72
N ARG A 225 0.78 8.45 -32.34
CA ARG A 225 1.30 8.96 -31.06
C ARG A 225 0.62 8.27 -29.88
N PHE A 226 -0.72 8.19 -29.87
CA PHE A 226 -1.45 7.45 -28.83
C PHE A 226 -1.02 5.98 -28.78
N LYS A 227 -0.88 5.32 -29.92
CA LYS A 227 -0.41 3.93 -29.97
C LYS A 227 1.01 3.78 -29.41
N LEU A 228 1.96 4.68 -29.72
CA LEU A 228 3.31 4.66 -29.14
C LEU A 228 3.32 4.95 -27.63
N LEU A 229 2.50 5.90 -27.17
CA LEU A 229 2.31 6.23 -25.75
C LEU A 229 1.91 5.00 -24.91
N PHE A 230 1.13 4.09 -25.51
CA PHE A 230 0.65 2.86 -24.87
C PHE A 230 1.41 1.59 -25.28
N SER A 231 2.44 1.64 -26.13
CA SER A 231 3.04 0.40 -26.67
C SER A 231 4.48 0.11 -26.27
N ARG A 232 5.27 1.06 -25.77
CA ARG A 232 6.65 0.74 -25.35
C ARG A 232 7.17 1.61 -24.21
N GLY A 233 7.44 0.97 -23.07
CA GLY A 233 8.37 1.52 -22.08
C GLY A 233 8.27 0.85 -20.72
N TYR A 234 7.06 0.68 -20.17
CA TYR A 234 6.87 0.30 -18.77
C TYR A 234 5.61 -0.54 -18.47
N GLU A 235 4.85 -0.97 -19.47
CA GLU A 235 3.73 -1.91 -19.26
C GLU A 235 4.20 -3.32 -18.90
N ASP A 236 5.50 -3.62 -19.06
CA ASP A 236 6.09 -4.91 -18.72
C ASP A 236 6.40 -5.08 -17.22
N TYR A 237 6.32 -4.00 -16.42
CA TYR A 237 6.53 -4.07 -14.97
C TYR A 237 5.21 -4.12 -14.23
N ALA A 238 5.18 -4.88 -13.13
CA ALA A 238 4.07 -4.84 -12.19
C ALA A 238 3.83 -3.41 -11.68
N LEU A 239 2.57 -3.04 -11.52
CA LEU A 239 2.11 -1.73 -11.07
C LEU A 239 2.85 -1.24 -9.81
N PRO A 240 3.04 -2.05 -8.75
CA PRO A 240 3.88 -1.67 -7.60
C PRO A 240 5.27 -1.15 -7.94
N ILE A 241 5.97 -1.83 -8.86
CA ILE A 241 7.32 -1.46 -9.30
C ILE A 241 7.24 -0.16 -10.09
N ARG A 242 6.27 -0.04 -11.01
CA ARG A 242 6.06 1.17 -11.80
C ARG A 242 5.80 2.38 -10.91
N THR A 243 4.91 2.26 -9.92
CA THR A 243 4.62 3.34 -8.97
C THR A 243 5.84 3.71 -8.13
N ASN A 244 6.64 2.72 -7.68
CA ASN A 244 7.90 2.99 -6.97
C ASN A 244 8.90 3.78 -7.83
N VAL A 245 9.08 3.38 -9.10
CA VAL A 245 9.92 4.09 -10.07
C VAL A 245 9.41 5.53 -10.30
N GLU A 246 8.11 5.71 -10.52
CA GLU A 246 7.50 7.03 -10.72
C GLU A 246 7.67 7.93 -9.49
N PHE A 247 7.58 7.37 -8.28
CA PHE A 247 7.82 8.10 -7.05
C PHE A 247 9.28 8.60 -6.98
N LEU A 248 10.24 7.71 -7.19
CA LEU A 248 11.67 8.04 -7.15
C LEU A 248 12.06 9.07 -8.24
N ARG A 249 11.43 9.02 -9.40
CA ARG A 249 11.70 10.00 -10.47
C ARG A 249 11.25 11.42 -10.12
N ASN A 250 10.30 11.58 -9.19
CA ASN A 250 9.69 12.84 -8.83
C ASN A 250 10.12 13.35 -7.43
N LEU A 251 11.20 12.80 -6.85
CA LEU A 251 11.63 13.13 -5.48
C LEU A 251 11.90 14.62 -5.29
N GLU A 252 12.39 15.32 -6.31
CA GLU A 252 12.66 16.76 -6.26
C GLU A 252 11.38 17.56 -6.03
N ALA A 253 10.33 17.23 -6.78
CA ALA A 253 9.02 17.85 -6.63
C ALA A 253 8.35 17.46 -5.31
N ILE A 254 8.50 16.19 -4.90
CA ILE A 254 7.97 15.67 -3.63
C ILE A 254 8.65 16.35 -2.43
N SER A 255 9.96 16.60 -2.51
CA SER A 255 10.77 17.18 -1.42
C SER A 255 10.32 18.58 -0.98
N LYS A 256 9.55 19.27 -1.85
CA LYS A 256 9.00 20.61 -1.61
C LYS A 256 7.76 20.59 -0.70
N ARG A 257 7.24 19.40 -0.37
CA ARG A 257 6.07 19.18 0.51
C ARG A 257 6.54 18.69 1.88
N ASN A 258 5.69 18.83 2.89
CA ASN A 258 5.88 18.21 4.19
C ASN A 258 4.75 17.21 4.45
N SER A 259 5.09 16.06 5.03
CA SER A 259 4.10 15.08 5.45
C SER A 259 3.41 15.54 6.74
N GLN A 260 2.20 15.04 7.00
CA GLN A 260 1.55 15.28 8.29
C GLN A 260 2.38 14.73 9.46
N LEU A 261 3.07 13.60 9.23
CA LEU A 261 3.97 12.99 10.22
C LEU A 261 5.12 13.93 10.60
N SER A 262 5.70 14.63 9.62
CA SER A 262 6.86 15.51 9.83
C SER A 262 6.51 16.76 10.67
N GLU A 263 5.25 17.17 10.66
CA GLU A 263 4.76 18.33 11.41
C GLU A 263 4.56 18.02 12.90
N ILE A 264 4.32 16.75 13.26
CA ILE A 264 3.99 16.32 14.63
C ILE A 264 5.25 16.29 15.54
N LYS A 265 6.47 16.45 14.99
CA LYS A 265 7.76 16.40 15.72
C LYS A 265 7.86 15.23 16.72
N SER A 266 7.48 14.04 16.28
CA SER A 266 7.48 12.83 17.11
C SER A 266 8.88 12.25 17.36
N GLY A 267 9.93 12.71 16.68
CA GLY A 267 11.26 12.08 16.70
C GLY A 267 11.40 10.87 15.76
N ILE A 268 10.31 10.45 15.09
CA ILE A 268 10.32 9.33 14.12
C ILE A 268 11.27 9.59 12.94
N LEU A 269 11.40 10.84 12.50
CA LEU A 269 12.35 11.20 11.44
C LEU A 269 13.81 11.16 11.94
N ASP A 270 14.03 11.46 13.23
CA ASP A 270 15.36 11.38 13.84
C ASP A 270 15.78 9.90 13.98
N ASP A 271 14.86 9.03 14.42
CA ASP A 271 15.09 7.57 14.42
C ASP A 271 15.44 7.04 13.04
N PHE A 272 14.73 7.52 12.01
CA PHE A 272 14.99 7.12 10.64
C PHE A 272 16.37 7.59 10.17
N ASP A 273 16.75 8.84 10.45
CA ASP A 273 18.08 9.38 10.17
C ASP A 273 19.19 8.58 10.89
N ASP A 274 18.93 8.10 12.11
CA ASP A 274 19.83 7.24 12.88
C ASP A 274 19.97 5.82 12.31
N ILE A 275 18.91 5.28 11.70
CA ILE A 275 18.95 3.97 11.00
C ILE A 275 19.86 4.04 9.77
N ILE A 276 19.74 5.11 8.98
CA ILE A 276 20.56 5.30 7.78
C ILE A 276 21.95 5.86 8.09
N GLY A 277 22.13 6.46 9.27
CA GLY A 277 23.40 7.05 9.73
C GLY A 277 23.68 8.44 9.14
N GLY A 278 22.64 9.17 8.76
CA GLY A 278 22.72 10.43 8.03
C GLY A 278 21.36 10.92 7.57
N ARG A 279 21.33 11.73 6.52
CA ARG A 279 20.08 12.30 6.00
C ARG A 279 20.09 12.52 4.49
N TYR A 280 18.91 12.45 3.88
CA TYR A 280 18.72 12.84 2.49
C TYR A 280 18.48 14.35 2.36
N VAL A 281 19.14 14.95 1.38
CA VAL A 281 19.00 16.37 1.07
C VAL A 281 18.83 16.55 -0.44
N VAL A 282 17.78 17.28 -0.82
CA VAL A 282 17.62 17.80 -2.18
C VAL A 282 18.11 19.24 -2.20
N THR A 283 19.04 19.56 -3.10
CA THR A 283 19.59 20.92 -3.23
C THR A 283 18.63 21.83 -4.00
N LYS A 284 18.93 23.13 -4.02
CA LYS A 284 18.17 24.11 -4.83
C LYS A 284 18.22 23.83 -6.33
N ASN A 285 19.22 23.09 -6.80
CA ASN A 285 19.36 22.70 -8.20
C ASN A 285 18.67 21.34 -8.48
N ASP A 286 17.78 20.91 -7.59
CA ASP A 286 17.02 19.67 -7.73
C ASP A 286 17.95 18.42 -7.82
N GLU A 287 19.08 18.46 -7.09
CA GLU A 287 20.02 17.33 -6.97
C GLU A 287 19.90 16.64 -5.61
N LEU A 288 19.88 15.30 -5.62
CA LEU A 288 19.77 14.46 -4.43
C LEU A 288 21.15 14.02 -3.90
N TYR A 289 21.39 14.27 -2.61
CA TYR A 289 22.56 13.81 -1.87
C TYR A 289 22.19 13.13 -0.56
N TYR A 290 23.05 12.23 -0.12
CA TYR A 290 23.11 11.71 1.24
C TYR A 290 24.24 12.40 2.01
N ILE A 291 23.95 12.84 3.23
CA ILE A 291 24.93 13.48 4.13
C ILE A 291 25.07 12.64 5.41
N PRO A 292 26.23 12.00 5.64
CA PRO A 292 26.48 11.21 6.86
C PRO A 292 26.50 12.06 8.13
N THR A 293 25.98 11.54 9.25
CA THR A 293 25.88 12.25 10.54
C THR A 293 27.23 12.76 11.06
N GLY A 294 28.31 11.98 10.85
CA GLY A 294 29.66 12.30 11.31
C GLY A 294 30.48 13.21 10.37
N ASN A 295 30.06 13.41 9.11
CA ASN A 295 30.81 14.20 8.15
C ASN A 295 29.88 15.05 7.28
N LYS A 296 29.49 16.22 7.81
CA LYS A 296 28.59 17.17 7.13
C LYS A 296 29.15 17.75 5.83
N LYS A 297 30.45 17.59 5.55
CA LYS A 297 31.09 18.01 4.30
C LYS A 297 31.02 16.94 3.22
N ALA A 298 30.86 15.67 3.59
CA ALA A 298 30.65 14.60 2.62
C ALA A 298 29.23 14.70 2.07
N GLN A 299 29.11 15.03 0.79
CA GLN A 299 27.87 14.96 0.03
C GLN A 299 28.03 13.80 -0.95
N LEU A 300 27.36 12.70 -0.65
CA LEU A 300 27.44 11.48 -1.46
C LEU A 300 26.24 11.41 -2.39
N THR A 301 26.49 11.13 -3.66
CA THR A 301 25.42 10.74 -4.59
C THR A 301 24.85 9.37 -4.19
N MET A 302 23.71 8.98 -4.75
CA MET A 302 23.16 7.65 -4.49
C MET A 302 24.13 6.54 -4.94
N ASP A 303 24.88 6.76 -6.01
CA ASP A 303 25.88 5.82 -6.54
C ASP A 303 27.12 5.66 -5.63
N GLU A 304 27.38 6.63 -4.76
CA GLU A 304 28.47 6.61 -3.78
C GLU A 304 28.01 6.17 -2.38
N SER A 305 26.69 6.13 -2.14
CA SER A 305 26.10 5.80 -0.84
C SER A 305 26.03 4.29 -0.60
N SER A 306 25.90 3.81 0.64
CA SER A 306 25.78 2.37 0.91
C SER A 306 24.47 1.78 0.38
N SER A 307 24.40 0.46 0.20
CA SER A 307 23.19 -0.24 -0.24
C SER A 307 22.02 -0.06 0.75
N ALA A 308 22.30 -0.04 2.06
CA ALA A 308 21.31 0.24 3.10
C ALA A 308 20.66 1.61 2.90
N VAL A 309 21.47 2.66 2.68
CA VAL A 309 21.00 4.02 2.40
C VAL A 309 20.13 4.02 1.14
N ARG A 310 20.61 3.46 0.02
CA ARG A 310 19.82 3.40 -1.23
C ARG A 310 18.47 2.69 -1.04
N SER A 311 18.48 1.57 -0.33
CA SER A 311 17.28 0.75 -0.10
C SER A 311 16.23 1.40 0.79
N LEU A 312 16.57 2.44 1.56
CA LEU A 312 15.64 3.13 2.44
C LEU A 312 15.22 4.51 1.89
N LEU A 313 15.67 4.86 0.69
CA LEU A 313 15.44 6.19 0.11
C LEU A 313 13.94 6.52 -0.03
N ASP A 314 13.17 5.61 -0.62
CA ASP A 314 11.72 5.80 -0.84
C ASP A 314 10.94 5.89 0.47
N ILE A 315 11.27 5.04 1.45
CA ILE A 315 10.70 5.08 2.80
C ILE A 315 11.02 6.43 3.46
N GLY A 316 12.27 6.89 3.43
CA GLY A 316 12.64 8.17 4.04
C GLY A 316 11.90 9.37 3.43
N PHE A 317 11.75 9.39 2.11
CA PHE A 317 10.97 10.41 1.43
C PHE A 317 9.47 10.31 1.71
N TYR A 318 8.91 9.10 1.77
CA TYR A 318 7.53 8.89 2.19
C TYR A 318 7.28 9.48 3.58
N LEU A 319 8.10 9.09 4.56
CA LEU A 319 7.97 9.55 5.95
C LEU A 319 8.03 11.07 6.06
N LYS A 320 8.97 11.70 5.36
CA LYS A 320 9.20 13.15 5.44
C LYS A 320 8.23 14.00 4.64
N HIS A 321 7.74 13.50 3.49
CA HIS A 321 7.06 14.35 2.51
C HIS A 321 5.64 13.91 2.13
N ILE A 322 5.25 12.66 2.42
CA ILE A 322 3.94 12.12 2.00
C ILE A 322 3.09 11.65 3.18
N ALA A 323 3.69 10.95 4.14
CA ALA A 323 2.98 10.17 5.17
C ALA A 323 1.84 10.92 5.88
N GLN A 324 0.64 10.34 5.82
CA GLN A 324 -0.56 10.84 6.48
C GLN A 324 -1.25 9.76 7.33
N ARG A 325 -1.98 10.19 8.35
CA ARG A 325 -2.78 9.28 9.19
C ARG A 325 -3.83 8.56 8.35
N GLY A 326 -4.01 7.27 8.61
CA GLY A 326 -4.95 6.40 7.90
C GLY A 326 -4.44 5.86 6.55
N GLU A 327 -3.27 6.29 6.07
CA GLU A 327 -2.62 5.67 4.91
C GLU A 327 -2.03 4.30 5.24
N LEU A 328 -1.75 3.52 4.20
CA LEU A 328 -1.12 2.20 4.28
C LEU A 328 0.27 2.26 3.64
N LEU A 329 1.32 2.12 4.46
CA LEU A 329 2.69 1.91 4.02
C LEU A 329 2.96 0.42 3.83
N ILE A 330 3.24 0.01 2.59
CA ILE A 330 3.62 -1.36 2.25
C ILE A 330 5.13 -1.43 2.05
N ILE A 331 5.82 -2.33 2.74
CA ILE A 331 7.26 -2.54 2.59
C ILE A 331 7.53 -4.01 2.31
N ASP A 332 8.02 -4.30 1.11
CA ASP A 332 8.40 -5.65 0.70
C ASP A 332 9.84 -5.92 1.14
N GLU A 333 10.05 -6.83 2.09
CA GLU A 333 11.37 -7.16 2.66
C GLU A 333 12.14 -5.94 3.20
N PRO A 334 11.65 -5.28 4.29
CA PRO A 334 12.32 -4.14 4.91
C PRO A 334 13.77 -4.42 5.33
N GLU A 335 14.12 -5.68 5.58
CA GLU A 335 15.45 -6.14 5.98
C GLU A 335 16.52 -6.08 4.90
N LEU A 336 16.15 -5.93 3.62
CA LEU A 336 17.09 -5.95 2.50
C LEU A 336 18.23 -4.94 2.72
N ASN A 337 19.47 -5.43 2.62
CA ASN A 337 20.71 -4.67 2.81
C ASN A 337 20.96 -4.11 4.23
N LEU A 338 20.16 -4.50 5.25
CA LEU A 338 20.32 -4.00 6.61
C LEU A 338 21.08 -4.97 7.51
N HIS A 339 21.97 -4.41 8.34
CA HIS A 339 22.58 -5.12 9.45
C HIS A 339 21.51 -5.51 10.50
N PRO A 340 21.63 -6.65 11.22
CA PRO A 340 20.66 -7.08 12.23
C PRO A 340 20.19 -5.99 13.20
N GLU A 341 21.12 -5.17 13.71
CA GLU A 341 20.77 -4.06 14.61
C GLU A 341 19.86 -3.01 13.93
N ASN A 342 20.08 -2.70 12.65
CA ASN A 342 19.20 -1.81 11.91
C ASN A 342 17.85 -2.45 11.55
N GLN A 343 17.79 -3.78 11.41
CA GLN A 343 16.53 -4.50 11.26
C GLN A 343 15.66 -4.35 12.53
N ARG A 344 16.26 -4.46 13.72
CA ARG A 344 15.59 -4.19 14.99
C ARG A 344 15.09 -2.74 15.08
N ARG A 345 15.93 -1.76 14.71
CA ARG A 345 15.52 -0.35 14.69
C ARG A 345 14.38 -0.08 13.71
N ILE A 346 14.36 -0.74 12.54
CA ILE A 346 13.23 -0.65 11.59
C ILE A 346 11.95 -1.23 12.22
N ALA A 347 12.02 -2.34 12.95
CA ALA A 347 10.86 -2.87 13.67
C ALA A 347 10.30 -1.87 14.70
N ARG A 348 11.17 -1.21 15.47
CA ARG A 348 10.77 -0.15 16.41
C ARG A 348 10.16 1.05 15.68
N LEU A 349 10.78 1.49 14.58
CA LEU A 349 10.25 2.57 13.74
C LEU A 349 8.83 2.23 13.24
N ILE A 350 8.63 1.02 12.72
CA ILE A 350 7.32 0.54 12.28
C ILE A 350 6.30 0.66 13.41
N ALA A 351 6.64 0.22 14.62
CA ALA A 351 5.73 0.34 15.76
C ALA A 351 5.33 1.80 16.08
N ARG A 352 6.30 2.72 16.03
CA ARG A 352 6.02 4.16 16.21
C ARG A 352 5.14 4.73 15.09
N LEU A 353 5.27 4.26 13.85
CA LEU A 353 4.38 4.63 12.73
C LEU A 353 2.94 4.16 12.98
N ILE A 354 2.77 2.92 13.45
CA ILE A 354 1.48 2.35 13.86
C ILE A 354 0.84 3.20 14.96
N ASN A 355 1.60 3.55 15.99
CA ASN A 355 1.12 4.39 17.09
C ASN A 355 0.86 5.85 16.68
N SER A 356 1.44 6.30 15.57
CA SER A 356 1.17 7.61 14.96
C SER A 356 -0.07 7.62 14.05
N GLY A 357 -0.68 6.46 13.81
CA GLY A 357 -1.89 6.30 12.98
C GLY A 357 -1.63 5.97 11.52
N ILE A 358 -0.40 5.61 11.14
CA ILE A 358 -0.09 5.07 9.81
C ILE A 358 -0.23 3.56 9.88
N LYS A 359 -0.92 2.94 8.92
CA LYS A 359 -0.98 1.47 8.83
C LYS A 359 0.25 0.96 8.08
N VAL A 360 0.77 -0.20 8.46
CA VAL A 360 1.94 -0.79 7.82
C VAL A 360 1.64 -2.24 7.44
N LEU A 361 1.92 -2.61 6.20
CA LEU A 361 2.01 -3.99 5.75
C LEU A 361 3.47 -4.30 5.41
N ILE A 362 4.04 -5.34 6.01
CA ILE A 362 5.36 -5.84 5.63
C ILE A 362 5.29 -7.27 5.14
N THR A 363 6.12 -7.60 4.15
CA THR A 363 6.54 -8.98 3.92
C THR A 363 7.94 -9.13 4.48
N THR A 364 8.27 -10.25 5.12
CA THR A 364 9.62 -10.42 5.67
C THR A 364 10.00 -11.88 5.79
N HIS A 365 11.30 -12.14 5.71
CA HIS A 365 11.94 -13.38 6.11
C HIS A 365 12.92 -13.17 7.28
N SER A 366 12.90 -11.99 7.92
CA SER A 366 13.80 -11.63 9.00
C SER A 366 13.28 -12.04 10.37
N ASP A 367 14.00 -12.99 10.97
CA ASP A 367 13.83 -13.36 12.38
C ASP A 367 14.11 -12.17 13.33
N TYR A 368 15.04 -11.27 12.98
CA TYR A 368 15.33 -10.08 13.81
C TYR A 368 14.16 -9.11 13.88
N ILE A 369 13.48 -8.87 12.75
CA ILE A 369 12.29 -8.00 12.71
C ILE A 369 11.16 -8.64 13.50
N VAL A 370 10.89 -9.93 13.27
CA VAL A 370 9.83 -10.67 13.97
C VAL A 370 10.06 -10.68 15.48
N LYS A 371 11.28 -11.00 15.93
CA LYS A 371 11.63 -11.04 17.36
C LYS A 371 11.54 -9.68 18.04
N GLU A 372 11.96 -8.62 17.35
CA GLU A 372 11.83 -7.27 17.92
C GLU A 372 10.36 -6.85 18.03
N LEU A 373 9.54 -7.11 17.00
CA LEU A 373 8.09 -6.86 17.07
C LEU A 373 7.41 -7.68 18.17
N ASN A 374 7.82 -8.94 18.37
CA ASN A 374 7.37 -9.76 19.50
C ASN A 374 7.72 -9.13 20.84
N THR A 375 8.94 -8.62 20.97
CA THR A 375 9.39 -7.91 22.17
C THR A 375 8.49 -6.71 22.44
N LEU A 376 8.19 -5.88 21.42
CA LEU A 376 7.32 -4.71 21.56
C LEU A 376 5.87 -5.06 21.94
N ILE A 377 5.37 -6.22 21.52
CA ILE A 377 4.07 -6.74 21.95
C ILE A 377 4.11 -7.20 23.42
N MET A 378 5.13 -7.98 23.79
CA MET A 378 5.28 -8.53 25.15
C MET A 378 5.56 -7.45 26.20
N LEU A 379 6.20 -6.35 25.80
CA LEU A 379 6.40 -5.18 26.64
C LEU A 379 5.09 -4.43 26.96
N ASN A 380 3.99 -4.71 26.25
CA ASN A 380 2.67 -4.18 26.56
C ASN A 380 2.05 -4.90 27.77
N SER A 381 2.65 -4.72 28.93
CA SER A 381 2.25 -5.36 30.17
C SER A 381 2.49 -4.47 31.39
N ASP A 382 1.56 -4.48 32.33
CA ASP A 382 1.64 -3.71 33.58
C ASP A 382 2.52 -4.37 34.65
N LYS A 383 3.18 -5.50 34.35
CA LYS A 383 4.03 -6.22 35.31
C LYS A 383 5.29 -5.39 35.62
N PRO A 384 5.63 -5.10 36.89
CA PRO A 384 6.75 -4.21 37.23
C PRO A 384 8.10 -4.59 36.61
N HIS A 385 8.45 -5.88 36.61
CA HIS A 385 9.72 -6.35 36.02
C HIS A 385 9.79 -6.12 34.49
N ILE A 386 8.66 -6.11 33.78
CA ILE A 386 8.62 -5.84 32.34
C ILE A 386 8.91 -4.36 32.07
N GLN A 387 8.35 -3.47 32.89
CA GLN A 387 8.63 -2.03 32.81
C GLN A 387 10.11 -1.72 33.11
N GLU A 388 10.70 -2.41 34.09
CA GLU A 388 12.14 -2.32 34.38
C GLU A 388 12.99 -2.79 33.20
N ILE A 389 12.64 -3.93 32.56
CA ILE A 389 13.33 -4.43 31.36
C ILE A 389 13.23 -3.41 30.21
N ALA A 390 12.04 -2.86 29.96
CA ALA A 390 11.83 -1.85 28.93
C ALA A 390 12.77 -0.65 29.13
N GLN A 391 12.84 -0.14 30.36
CA GLN A 391 13.70 0.98 30.72
C GLN A 391 15.20 0.66 30.55
N GLN A 392 15.64 -0.51 31.04
CA GLN A 392 17.05 -0.93 30.96
C GLN A 392 17.51 -1.16 29.52
N ALA A 393 16.63 -1.69 28.67
CA ALA A 393 16.91 -1.93 27.26
C ALA A 393 16.63 -0.73 26.35
N GLY A 394 16.19 0.41 26.93
CA GLY A 394 16.02 1.67 26.22
C GLY A 394 14.79 1.75 25.31
N TYR A 395 13.76 0.94 25.55
CA TYR A 395 12.50 1.00 24.82
C TYR A 395 11.68 2.23 25.22
N GLN A 396 11.03 2.85 24.24
CA GLN A 396 10.18 4.02 24.46
C GLN A 396 8.69 3.62 24.55
N PRO A 397 7.88 4.33 25.35
CA PRO A 397 6.45 4.01 25.50
C PRO A 397 5.66 4.02 24.18
N ASP A 398 6.06 4.83 23.22
CA ASP A 398 5.42 4.95 21.90
C ASP A 398 5.91 3.90 20.88
N GLU A 399 6.82 3.01 21.27
CA GLU A 399 7.19 1.80 20.51
C GLU A 399 6.32 0.58 20.86
N ILE A 400 5.55 0.65 21.96
CA ILE A 400 4.80 -0.50 22.48
C ILE A 400 3.61 -0.85 21.57
N LEU A 401 3.41 -2.15 21.32
CA LEU A 401 2.38 -2.65 20.41
C LEU A 401 1.27 -3.41 21.13
N ASP A 402 0.03 -3.12 20.76
CA ASP A 402 -1.11 -3.93 21.17
C ASP A 402 -1.32 -5.11 20.21
N ALA A 403 -1.32 -6.33 20.76
CA ALA A 403 -1.52 -7.57 20.01
C ALA A 403 -2.80 -7.55 19.15
N SER A 404 -3.87 -6.89 19.59
CA SER A 404 -5.14 -6.81 18.85
C SER A 404 -5.06 -6.00 17.55
N ARG A 405 -4.05 -5.13 17.43
CA ARG A 405 -3.80 -4.27 16.26
C ARG A 405 -2.91 -4.94 15.21
N VAL A 406 -2.32 -6.08 15.55
CA VAL A 406 -1.38 -6.82 14.71
C VAL A 406 -2.07 -8.03 14.06
N LYS A 407 -1.81 -8.24 12.78
CA LYS A 407 -2.26 -9.43 12.02
C LYS A 407 -1.04 -10.07 11.36
N VAL A 408 -0.88 -11.38 11.52
CA VAL A 408 0.29 -12.10 11.03
C VAL A 408 -0.14 -13.31 10.23
N TYR A 409 0.46 -13.45 9.06
CA TYR A 409 0.19 -14.51 8.10
C TYR A 409 1.48 -15.22 7.73
N ILE A 410 1.47 -16.55 7.70
CA ILE A 410 2.61 -17.36 7.29
C ILE A 410 2.30 -17.94 5.91
N ALA A 411 3.15 -17.62 4.93
CA ALA A 411 3.09 -18.14 3.58
C ALA A 411 3.81 -19.50 3.53
N GLU A 412 3.04 -20.57 3.56
CA GLU A 412 3.54 -21.94 3.68
C GLU A 412 2.65 -22.95 2.94
N GLU A 413 3.13 -24.18 2.82
CA GLU A 413 2.27 -25.30 2.43
C GLU A 413 1.49 -25.83 3.62
N ALA A 414 0.17 -25.68 3.59
CA ALA A 414 -0.71 -26.21 4.63
C ALA A 414 -1.85 -27.05 4.06
N LEU A 415 -2.49 -27.84 4.93
CA LEU A 415 -3.68 -28.62 4.59
C LEU A 415 -4.92 -27.72 4.64
N VAL A 416 -5.39 -27.30 3.46
CA VAL A 416 -6.55 -26.41 3.31
C VAL A 416 -7.72 -27.15 2.66
N GLN A 417 -8.94 -26.86 3.11
CA GLN A 417 -10.14 -27.31 2.43
C GLN A 417 -10.48 -26.34 1.29
N LEU A 418 -10.23 -26.76 0.05
CA LEU A 418 -10.51 -25.96 -1.14
C LEU A 418 -12.03 -25.93 -1.43
N PRO A 419 -12.55 -24.86 -2.05
CA PRO A 419 -13.98 -24.75 -2.38
C PRO A 419 -14.46 -25.92 -3.24
N GLY A 420 -15.66 -26.42 -2.92
CA GLY A 420 -16.24 -27.57 -3.61
C GLY A 420 -15.58 -28.93 -3.32
N LYS A 421 -14.57 -28.99 -2.44
CA LYS A 421 -13.92 -30.25 -2.03
C LYS A 421 -14.25 -30.61 -0.58
N SER A 422 -14.54 -31.89 -0.36
CA SER A 422 -14.77 -32.45 0.99
C SER A 422 -13.48 -32.79 1.73
N ARG A 423 -12.38 -33.08 1.01
CA ARG A 423 -11.08 -33.42 1.58
C ARG A 423 -10.11 -32.24 1.52
N ARG A 424 -9.31 -32.07 2.58
CA ARG A 424 -8.20 -31.11 2.62
C ARG A 424 -7.10 -31.54 1.65
N SER A 425 -6.47 -30.57 1.00
CA SER A 425 -5.33 -30.77 0.10
C SER A 425 -4.15 -29.96 0.63
N ARG A 426 -2.93 -30.50 0.50
CA ARG A 426 -1.71 -29.75 0.82
C ARG A 426 -1.40 -28.80 -0.34
N CYS A 427 -1.31 -27.52 -0.07
CA CYS A 427 -1.04 -26.50 -1.08
C CYS A 427 -0.50 -25.22 -0.44
N GLN A 428 0.13 -24.37 -1.26
CA GLN A 428 0.58 -23.05 -0.82
C GLN A 428 -0.62 -22.15 -0.47
N THR A 429 -0.60 -21.59 0.73
CA THR A 429 -1.64 -20.73 1.31
C THR A 429 -1.02 -19.70 2.24
N LEU A 430 -1.83 -18.81 2.79
CA LEU A 430 -1.52 -18.08 4.01
C LEU A 430 -2.24 -18.74 5.19
N THR A 431 -1.50 -19.07 6.25
CA THR A 431 -2.05 -19.48 7.56
C THR A 431 -1.97 -18.32 8.53
N VAL A 432 -2.90 -18.24 9.49
CA VAL A 432 -2.91 -17.18 10.51
C VAL A 432 -2.03 -17.61 11.67
N ALA A 433 -1.09 -16.76 12.08
CA ALA A 433 -0.29 -17.02 13.28
C ALA A 433 -1.05 -16.62 14.55
N THR A 434 -0.85 -17.40 15.62
CA THR A 434 -1.37 -17.05 16.96
C THR A 434 -0.60 -15.85 17.48
N ILE A 435 -1.31 -14.89 18.09
CA ILE A 435 -0.71 -13.73 18.74
C ILE A 435 -1.31 -13.60 20.13
N THR A 436 -0.47 -13.56 21.16
CA THR A 436 -0.89 -13.34 22.54
C THR A 436 -0.07 -12.21 23.19
N PRO A 437 -0.64 -11.46 24.14
CA PRO A 437 0.12 -10.43 24.87
C PRO A 437 1.32 -10.99 25.63
N ASP A 438 1.23 -12.21 26.19
CA ASP A 438 2.30 -12.79 27.02
C ASP A 438 3.42 -13.46 26.21
N PHE A 439 3.12 -14.05 25.04
CA PHE A 439 4.10 -14.82 24.25
C PHE A 439 4.41 -14.22 22.87
N GLY A 440 3.76 -13.10 22.50
CA GLY A 440 3.89 -12.51 21.18
C GLY A 440 3.28 -13.38 20.09
N MET A 441 3.88 -13.33 18.90
CA MET A 441 3.51 -14.01 17.67
C MET A 441 4.23 -15.37 17.57
N GLU A 442 3.49 -16.44 17.31
CA GLU A 442 4.02 -17.79 17.06
C GLU A 442 4.24 -18.00 15.56
N ILE A 443 5.52 -18.03 15.12
CA ILE A 443 5.86 -18.14 13.69
C ILE A 443 6.74 -19.38 13.43
N SER A 444 6.10 -20.49 13.09
CA SER A 444 6.74 -21.80 12.85
C SER A 444 7.74 -21.84 11.69
N SER A 445 7.63 -20.91 10.72
CA SER A 445 8.41 -20.97 9.48
C SER A 445 9.91 -20.76 9.66
N PHE A 446 10.35 -20.11 10.74
CA PHE A 446 11.77 -19.77 10.96
C PHE A 446 12.50 -20.77 11.87
N ASP A 447 11.76 -21.47 12.73
CA ASP A 447 12.34 -22.30 13.78
C ASP A 447 13.09 -23.51 13.21
N THR A 448 12.60 -24.11 12.13
CA THR A 448 13.17 -25.37 11.62
C THR A 448 14.62 -25.22 11.15
N ALA A 449 14.95 -24.14 10.43
CA ALA A 449 16.31 -23.92 9.91
C ALA A 449 17.28 -23.57 11.05
N ILE A 450 16.85 -22.74 11.99
CA ILE A 450 17.65 -22.34 13.16
C ILE A 450 17.90 -23.54 14.06
N GLU A 451 16.87 -24.33 14.36
CA GLU A 451 17.00 -25.56 15.14
C GLU A 451 17.91 -26.59 14.47
N ALA A 452 17.80 -26.77 13.15
CA ALA A 452 18.69 -27.66 12.41
C ALA A 452 20.15 -27.19 12.51
N MET A 453 20.41 -25.88 12.36
CA MET A 453 21.74 -25.31 12.54
C MET A 453 22.27 -25.51 13.96
N ASN A 454 21.45 -25.23 14.98
CA ASN A 454 21.83 -25.42 16.37
C ASN A 454 22.15 -26.90 16.65
N LYS A 455 21.34 -27.84 16.17
CA LYS A 455 21.60 -29.29 16.27
C LYS A 455 22.92 -29.69 15.60
N ILE A 456 23.20 -29.17 14.40
CA ILE A 456 24.49 -29.41 13.71
C ILE A 456 25.64 -28.88 14.56
N GLN A 457 25.53 -27.68 15.10
CA GLN A 457 26.58 -27.06 15.91
C GLN A 457 26.79 -27.80 17.23
N GLU A 458 25.71 -28.19 17.90
CA GLU A 458 25.75 -29.02 19.10
C GLU A 458 26.40 -30.37 18.82
N ALA A 459 26.05 -31.04 17.71
CA ALA A 459 26.68 -32.29 17.30
C ALA A 459 28.19 -32.12 17.01
N ILE A 460 28.61 -31.00 16.39
CA ILE A 460 30.03 -30.69 16.16
C ILE A 460 30.78 -30.49 17.49
N VAL A 461 30.18 -29.78 18.44
CA VAL A 461 30.82 -29.43 19.71
C VAL A 461 30.87 -30.62 20.67
N TRP A 462 29.77 -31.37 20.77
CA TRP A 462 29.56 -32.40 21.79
C TRP A 462 29.72 -33.84 21.29
N GLY A 463 29.82 -34.05 19.97
CA GLY A 463 29.99 -35.39 19.39
C GLY A 463 28.76 -36.30 19.53
N GLU A 464 27.59 -35.73 19.85
CA GLU A 464 26.33 -36.47 19.87
C GLU A 464 25.86 -36.73 18.42
N GLY A 465 25.42 -37.96 18.15
CA GLY A 465 25.10 -38.43 16.79
C GLY A 465 23.96 -37.64 16.16
N PHE A 466 24.12 -37.36 14.86
CA PHE A 466 23.20 -36.59 14.02
C PHE A 466 21.94 -37.38 13.63
#